data_AF-A0A6V7LUH2-F1
#
_entry.id   AF-A0A6V7LUH2-F1
#
_cell.length_a   1.000
_cell.length_b   1.000
_cell.length_c   1.000
_cell.angle_alpha   90.00
_cell.angle_beta   90.00
_cell.angle_gamma   90.00
#
_symmetry.space_group_name_H-M   'P 1'
#
loop_
_entity.id
_entity.type
_entity.pdbx_description
1 polymer ?
#
loop_
_entity_poly.entity_id
_entity_poly.type
_entity_poly.pdbx_seq_one_letter_code
_entity_poly.pdbx_strand_id
1 'polypeptide(L)' 'NAVNGEVLHIVKISRLHMGAYLCIASNEVPPSVSTRVDVRVQ' A
#
# COMPACT_ATOMS: atom_id res chain seq x y z
N ASN A 1 -5.30 5.50 8.81
CA ASN A 1 -5.66 5.68 7.37
C ASN A 1 -5.37 4.39 6.63
N ALA A 2 -6.41 3.63 6.33
CA ALA A 2 -6.34 2.46 5.45
C ALA A 2 -7.22 2.74 4.23
N VAL A 3 -6.81 2.26 3.06
CA VAL A 3 -7.57 2.36 1.82
C VAL A 3 -7.95 0.94 1.43
N ASN A 4 -9.23 0.71 1.13
CA ASN A 4 -9.73 -0.58 0.71
C ASN A 4 -9.84 -0.63 -0.81
N GLY A 5 -9.38 -1.75 -1.39
CA GLY A 5 -9.42 -1.99 -2.83
C GLY A 5 -8.18 -2.73 -3.31
N GLU A 6 -8.24 -3.24 -4.53
CA GLU A 6 -7.13 -3.99 -5.14
C GLU A 6 -5.99 -3.07 -5.61
N VAL A 7 -6.31 -1.80 -5.92
CA VAL A 7 -5.35 -0.85 -6.49
C VAL A 7 -5.33 0.44 -5.68
N LEU A 8 -4.14 0.86 -5.26
CA LEU A 8 -3.92 2.16 -4.60
C LEU A 8 -3.41 3.18 -5.62
N HIS A 9 -4.24 4.18 -5.94
CA HIS A 9 -3.87 5.27 -6.85
C HIS A 9 -3.35 6.48 -6.08
N ILE A 10 -2.08 6.85 -6.27
CA ILE A 10 -1.47 8.05 -5.70
C ILE A 10 -1.20 9.04 -6.84
N VAL A 11 -2.07 10.02 -7.01
CA VAL A 11 -1.94 11.05 -8.06
C VAL A 11 -1.22 12.28 -7.52
N LYS A 12 -0.42 12.95 -8.36
CA LYS A 12 0.36 14.15 -7.99
C LYS A 12 1.27 13.89 -6.76
N ILE A 13 2.05 12.81 -6.83
CA ILE A 13 2.95 12.38 -5.76
C ILE A 13 3.99 13.46 -5.42
N SER A 14 4.41 13.50 -4.15
CA SER A 14 5.39 14.45 -3.60
C SER A 14 6.24 13.77 -2.54
N ARG A 15 7.29 14.42 -2.03
CA ARG A 15 8.19 13.84 -1.00
C ARG A 15 7.46 13.44 0.29
N LEU A 16 6.33 14.08 0.60
CA LEU A 16 5.48 13.74 1.75
C LEU A 16 4.82 12.35 1.62
N HIS A 17 4.71 11.84 0.40
CA HIS A 17 4.17 10.51 0.11
C HIS A 17 5.27 9.43 0.04
N MET A 18 6.55 9.76 0.27
CA MET A 18 7.59 8.74 0.35
C MET A 18 7.39 7.88 1.59
N GLY A 19 7.68 6.59 1.48
CA GLY A 19 7.59 5.67 2.60
C GLY A 19 7.32 4.24 2.18
N ALA A 20 7.19 3.38 3.19
CA ALA A 20 6.82 1.99 2.98
C ALA A 20 5.31 1.81 3.01
N TYR A 21 4.77 1.22 1.95
CA TYR A 21 3.36 0.87 1.81
C TYR A 21 3.19 -0.63 2.05
N LEU A 22 2.12 -1.00 2.75
CA LEU A 22 1.76 -2.38 3.01
C LEU A 22 0.44 -2.70 2.30
N CYS A 23 0.50 -3.60 1.34
CA CYS A 23 -0.69 -4.21 0.75
C CYS A 23 -1.01 -5.50 1.51
N ILE A 24 -2.27 -5.69 1.91
CA ILE A 24 -2.75 -6.90 2.58
C ILE A 24 -3.91 -7.44 1.76
N ALA A 25 -3.84 -8.72 1.38
CA ALA A 25 -4.98 -9.45 0.83
C ALA A 25 -5.44 -10.50 1.84
N SER A 26 -6.74 -10.48 2.13
CA SER A 26 -7.39 -11.39 3.08
C SER A 26 -8.63 -12.00 2.43
N ASN A 27 -8.85 -13.28 2.67
CA ASN A 27 -10.06 -14.01 2.31
C ASN A 27 -10.83 -14.48 3.56
N GLU A 28 -10.65 -13.77 4.69
CA GLU A 28 -11.23 -14.09 6.00
C GLU A 28 -10.77 -15.42 6.62
N VAL A 29 -9.75 -16.08 6.04
CA VAL A 29 -9.10 -17.28 6.59
C VAL A 29 -7.63 -16.95 6.93
N PRO A 30 -7.22 -17.01 8.21
CA PRO A 30 -5.83 -16.73 8.59
C PRO A 30 -4.82 -17.76 8.02
N PRO A 31 -3.58 -17.35 7.66
CA PRO A 31 -3.06 -15.98 7.70
C PRO A 31 -3.32 -15.20 6.40
N SER A 32 -3.52 -13.89 6.52
CA SER A 32 -3.56 -12.99 5.36
C SER A 32 -2.18 -12.88 4.71
N VAL A 33 -2.14 -12.69 3.40
CA VAL A 33 -0.90 -12.44 2.66
C VAL A 33 -0.65 -10.94 2.60
N SER A 34 0.61 -10.54 2.69
CA SER A 34 0.98 -9.12 2.62
C SER A 34 2.24 -8.89 1.81
N THR A 35 2.33 -7.70 1.22
CA THR A 35 3.48 -7.24 0.43
C THR A 35 3.85 -5.84 0.86
N ARG A 36 5.13 -5.61 1.13
CA ARG A 36 5.68 -4.30 1.49
C ARG A 36 6.41 -3.70 0.29
N VAL A 37 6.13 -2.45 -0.03
CA VAL A 37 6.73 -1.72 -1.15
C VAL A 37 7.27 -0.38 -0.67
N ASP A 38 8.54 -0.11 -0.95
CA ASP A 38 9.19 1.17 -0.63
C ASP A 38 9.03 2.15 -1.79
N VAL A 39 8.29 3.23 -1.57
CA VAL A 39 8.04 4.28 -2.56
C VAL A 39 8.99 5.45 -2.35
N ARG A 40 9.69 5.82 -3.42
CA ARG A 40 10.64 6.95 -3.46
C ARG A 40 10.29 7.85 -4.65
N VAL A 41 10.49 9.16 -4.49
CA VAL A 41 10.36 10.14 -5.57
C VAL A 41 11.69 10.84 -5.82
N GLN A 42 12.00 11.08 -7.10
CA GLN A 42 13.20 11.77 -7.55
C GLN A 42 13.05 13.29 -7.34
#